data_AF-A0A506XZL6-F1
#
_entry.id   AF-A0A506XZL6-F1
#
_cell.length_a   1.000
_cell.length_b   1.000
_cell.length_c   1.000
_cell.angle_alpha   90.00
_cell.angle_beta   90.00
_cell.angle_gamma   90.00
#
_symmetry.space_group_name_H-M   'P 1'
#
loop_
_entity.id
_entity.type
_entity.pdbx_description
1 polymer ?
#
loop_
_entity_poly.entity_id
_entity_poly.type
_entity_poly.pdbx_seq_one_letter_code
_entity_poly.pdbx_strand_id
1 'polypeptide(L)'
;MYVRDGQRRTLAAREAGLPTIPAYFGAGALTTTQRITQQLITNDRRTDLTGTERVIAYEQLALEGLTVAKIAKATGEDKATVEKSLTVAKSAGARNALADTAVSLDRAILIAEFEGNDDALATIAEACDEELDHVAGRLRHDGALAQRAEEIIAAYAGEGITATTEWPEGCRRLQSLTDAADDANERPAITAAEHTGCAGHVLRVQVWGFGDDEHDADPYCTRPDLHHERYAYSSNVAKVKIADLPDEEAKARRAERRTLIANNKAWDAAEPVRRAWIATLLSRKNLPKGAALFEAVTFTTYTYEVGNDHHTHTREFLNLDGTGYTRDVIAKVATDTPTRAGHVVLATALSARENHTSRESWRTPNAADRDYLRQLEAWGYTLSDVERIAADLPAINREDEVTE
;
A
#
# COMPACT_ATOMS: atom_id res chain seq x y z
N MET A 1 -50.98 40.93 0.11
CA MET A 1 -50.98 40.62 -1.33
C MET A 1 -49.72 39.82 -1.61
N TYR A 2 -49.82 38.64 -2.19
CA TYR A 2 -48.66 37.76 -2.44
C TYR A 2 -48.40 37.67 -3.94
N VAL A 3 -47.14 37.73 -4.34
CA VAL A 3 -46.73 37.57 -5.75
C VAL A 3 -46.81 36.08 -6.09
N ARG A 4 -47.68 35.71 -7.05
CA ARG A 4 -47.81 34.32 -7.53
C ARG A 4 -46.74 33.98 -8.58
N ASP A 5 -46.60 34.84 -9.59
CA ASP A 5 -45.59 34.78 -10.65
C ASP A 5 -44.99 36.19 -10.81
N GLY A 6 -43.69 36.29 -11.07
CA GLY A 6 -43.01 37.55 -11.35
C GLY A 6 -42.10 38.08 -10.22
N GLN A 7 -41.70 37.24 -9.26
CA GLN A 7 -40.82 37.64 -8.14
C GLN A 7 -39.60 38.47 -8.59
N ARG A 8 -38.86 37.98 -9.61
CA ARG A 8 -37.70 38.70 -10.18
C ARG A 8 -38.07 40.06 -10.77
N ARG A 9 -39.21 40.15 -11.47
CA ARG A 9 -39.73 41.42 -12.04
C ARG A 9 -40.15 42.40 -10.95
N THR A 10 -40.75 41.90 -9.87
CA THR A 10 -41.11 42.71 -8.69
C THR A 10 -39.86 43.24 -7.97
N LEU A 11 -38.84 42.40 -7.78
CA LEU A 11 -37.58 42.82 -7.15
C LEU A 11 -36.83 43.84 -8.02
N ALA A 12 -36.72 43.60 -9.33
CA ALA A 12 -36.10 44.54 -10.26
C ALA A 12 -36.84 45.88 -10.32
N ALA A 13 -38.17 45.88 -10.32
CA ALA A 13 -38.95 47.12 -10.29
C ALA A 13 -38.75 47.92 -8.98
N ARG A 14 -38.59 47.21 -7.86
CA ARG A 14 -38.28 47.82 -6.56
C ARG A 14 -36.87 48.43 -6.56
N GLU A 15 -35.89 47.71 -7.09
CA GLU A 15 -34.51 48.20 -7.23
C GLU A 15 -34.43 49.41 -8.17
N ALA A 16 -35.21 49.40 -9.25
CA ALA A 16 -35.35 50.53 -10.18
C ALA A 16 -36.20 51.70 -9.63
N GLY A 17 -36.70 51.62 -8.39
CA GLY A 17 -37.47 52.69 -7.75
C GLY A 17 -38.83 52.96 -8.40
N LEU A 18 -39.40 52.00 -9.13
CA LEU A 18 -40.67 52.19 -9.82
C LEU A 18 -41.84 52.22 -8.82
N PRO A 19 -42.69 53.26 -8.84
CA PRO A 19 -43.80 53.39 -7.89
C PRO A 19 -44.97 52.44 -8.19
N THR A 20 -45.04 51.87 -9.41
CA THR A 20 -46.11 50.97 -9.83
C THR A 20 -45.57 49.85 -10.74
N ILE A 21 -46.23 48.69 -10.69
CA ILE A 21 -45.96 47.54 -11.56
C ILE A 21 -47.26 46.98 -12.15
N PRO A 22 -47.28 46.53 -13.41
CA PRO A 22 -48.42 45.79 -13.94
C PRO A 22 -48.62 44.46 -13.19
N ALA A 23 -49.84 44.20 -12.71
CA ALA A 23 -50.17 42.96 -11.98
C ALA A 23 -51.52 42.40 -12.41
N TYR A 24 -51.62 41.07 -12.49
CA TYR A 24 -52.86 40.35 -12.76
C TYR A 24 -53.48 39.84 -11.45
N PHE A 25 -54.76 40.15 -11.22
CA PHE A 25 -55.52 39.75 -10.04
C PHE A 25 -56.59 38.70 -10.40
N GLY A 26 -57.06 37.94 -9.40
CA GLY A 26 -58.21 37.03 -9.56
C GLY A 26 -57.89 35.58 -9.92
N ALA A 27 -56.64 35.14 -9.77
CA ALA A 27 -56.22 33.79 -10.18
C ALA A 27 -56.61 32.64 -9.20
N GLY A 28 -57.50 32.89 -8.22
CA GLY A 28 -57.90 31.93 -7.19
C GLY A 28 -56.89 31.76 -6.05
N ALA A 29 -57.35 31.31 -4.88
CA ALA A 29 -56.48 31.00 -3.74
C ALA A 29 -55.77 29.66 -3.94
N LEU A 30 -54.46 29.63 -3.68
CA LEU A 30 -53.65 28.42 -3.65
C LEU A 30 -53.15 28.16 -2.23
N THR A 31 -52.96 26.90 -1.86
CA THR A 31 -52.19 26.55 -0.67
C THR A 31 -50.71 26.93 -0.85
N THR A 32 -49.96 27.07 0.24
CA THR A 32 -48.51 27.36 0.19
C THR A 32 -47.76 26.34 -0.68
N THR A 33 -48.06 25.05 -0.50
CA THR A 33 -47.54 23.96 -1.36
C THR A 33 -47.83 24.19 -2.84
N GLN A 34 -49.09 24.41 -3.20
CA GLN A 34 -49.49 24.58 -4.62
C GLN A 34 -48.80 25.77 -5.25
N ARG A 35 -48.62 26.86 -4.50
CA ARG A 35 -47.89 28.04 -4.95
C ARG A 35 -46.42 27.73 -5.22
N ILE A 36 -45.71 27.11 -4.28
CA ILE A 36 -44.26 26.82 -4.41
C ILE A 36 -44.02 25.83 -5.55
N THR A 37 -44.81 24.75 -5.63
CA THR A 37 -44.73 23.79 -6.75
C THR A 37 -44.95 24.46 -8.10
N GLN A 38 -45.95 25.33 -8.21
CA GLN A 38 -46.20 26.03 -9.46
C GLN A 38 -45.07 27.00 -9.82
N GLN A 39 -44.45 27.65 -8.83
CA GLN A 39 -43.29 28.53 -9.03
C GLN A 39 -42.07 27.75 -9.53
N LEU A 40 -41.76 26.60 -8.92
CA LEU A 40 -40.70 25.67 -9.35
C LEU A 40 -40.89 25.28 -10.82
N ILE A 41 -42.04 24.69 -11.16
CA ILE A 41 -42.33 24.22 -12.52
C ILE A 41 -42.30 25.34 -13.56
N THR A 42 -42.78 26.54 -13.20
CA THR A 42 -42.84 27.68 -14.13
C THR A 42 -41.46 28.25 -14.42
N ASN A 43 -40.57 28.27 -13.41
CA ASN A 43 -39.21 28.77 -13.56
C ASN A 43 -38.33 27.76 -14.29
N ASP A 44 -38.33 26.48 -13.92
CA ASP A 44 -37.53 25.43 -14.61
C ASP A 44 -37.86 25.33 -16.11
N ARG A 45 -39.04 25.77 -16.55
CA ARG A 45 -39.45 25.79 -17.98
C ARG A 45 -39.12 27.09 -18.73
N ARG A 46 -38.58 28.12 -18.07
CA ARG A 46 -38.31 29.44 -18.65
C ARG A 46 -36.88 29.93 -18.40
N THR A 47 -36.36 29.76 -17.19
CA THR A 47 -35.01 30.14 -16.77
C THR A 47 -34.66 29.32 -15.53
N ASP A 48 -33.59 28.55 -15.60
CA ASP A 48 -33.22 27.63 -14.52
C ASP A 48 -33.06 28.35 -13.18
N LEU A 49 -33.61 27.73 -12.13
CA LEU A 49 -33.38 28.15 -10.76
C LEU A 49 -31.94 27.86 -10.36
N THR A 50 -31.36 28.75 -9.56
CA THR A 50 -30.06 28.50 -8.92
C THR A 50 -30.16 27.32 -7.95
N GLY A 51 -29.03 26.66 -7.67
CA GLY A 51 -28.98 25.58 -6.67
C GLY A 51 -29.52 26.01 -5.31
N THR A 52 -29.19 27.23 -4.88
CA THR A 52 -29.71 27.84 -3.64
C THR A 52 -31.24 27.99 -3.66
N GLU A 53 -31.83 28.53 -4.73
CA GLU A 53 -33.28 28.69 -4.83
C GLU A 53 -34.02 27.34 -4.84
N ARG A 54 -33.43 26.34 -5.49
CA ARG A 54 -33.97 24.98 -5.54
C ARG A 54 -33.98 24.33 -4.16
N VAL A 55 -32.88 24.41 -3.42
CA VAL A 55 -32.75 23.92 -2.04
C VAL A 55 -33.78 24.57 -1.11
N ILE A 56 -33.90 25.90 -1.14
CA ILE A 56 -34.87 26.66 -0.33
C ILE A 56 -36.32 26.24 -0.67
N ALA A 57 -36.63 26.06 -1.96
CA ALA A 57 -37.97 25.68 -2.37
C ALA A 57 -38.35 24.27 -1.89
N TYR A 58 -37.42 23.31 -1.94
CA TYR A 58 -37.66 21.96 -1.43
C TYR A 58 -37.74 21.91 0.09
N GLU A 59 -36.90 22.67 0.80
CA GLU A 59 -36.99 22.81 2.25
C GLU A 59 -38.36 23.34 2.67
N GLN A 60 -38.86 24.40 2.01
CA GLN A 60 -40.18 24.96 2.30
C GLN A 60 -41.30 23.94 2.03
N LEU A 61 -41.22 23.17 0.94
CA LEU A 61 -42.20 22.10 0.68
C LEU A 61 -42.17 21.01 1.76
N ALA A 62 -40.99 20.65 2.25
CA ALA A 62 -40.84 19.68 3.33
C ALA A 62 -41.42 20.21 4.66
N LEU A 63 -41.20 21.50 4.98
CA LEU A 63 -41.79 22.18 6.15
C LEU A 63 -43.33 22.23 6.08
N GLU A 64 -43.90 22.32 4.89
CA GLU A 64 -45.36 22.22 4.66
C GLU A 64 -45.88 20.77 4.73
N GLY A 65 -45.04 19.82 5.13
CA GLY A 65 -45.43 18.42 5.40
C GLY A 65 -45.39 17.50 4.18
N LEU A 66 -44.76 17.90 3.07
CA LEU A 66 -44.57 17.01 1.94
C LEU A 66 -43.39 16.06 2.18
N THR A 67 -43.59 14.78 1.86
CA THR A 67 -42.50 13.80 1.85
C THR A 67 -41.64 13.99 0.60
N VAL A 68 -40.38 13.54 0.64
CA VAL A 68 -39.46 13.51 -0.53
C VAL A 68 -40.17 13.00 -1.78
N ALA A 69 -40.87 11.86 -1.68
CA ALA A 69 -41.57 11.27 -2.81
C ALA A 69 -42.70 12.15 -3.36
N LYS A 70 -43.39 12.91 -2.50
CA LYS A 70 -44.42 13.88 -2.93
C LYS A 70 -43.80 15.11 -3.57
N ILE A 71 -42.66 15.60 -3.06
CA ILE A 71 -41.92 16.72 -3.64
C ILE A 71 -41.42 16.33 -5.03
N ALA A 72 -40.68 15.23 -5.16
CA ALA A 72 -40.17 14.70 -6.43
C ALA A 72 -41.28 14.55 -7.49
N LYS A 73 -42.42 13.93 -7.11
CA LYS A 73 -43.59 13.80 -7.99
C LYS A 73 -44.20 15.15 -8.40
N ALA A 74 -44.24 16.11 -7.47
CA ALA A 74 -44.85 17.42 -7.70
C ALA A 74 -43.96 18.31 -8.58
N THR A 75 -42.64 18.21 -8.47
CA THR A 75 -41.68 19.05 -9.19
C THR A 75 -41.21 18.43 -10.50
N GLY A 76 -41.30 17.10 -10.63
CA GLY A 76 -40.79 16.36 -11.79
C GLY A 76 -39.32 15.93 -11.64
N GLU A 77 -38.73 16.12 -10.46
CA GLU A 77 -37.35 15.75 -10.15
C GLU A 77 -37.23 14.31 -9.65
N ASP A 78 -36.02 13.78 -9.69
CA ASP A 78 -35.73 12.49 -9.07
C ASP A 78 -35.64 12.62 -7.54
N LYS A 79 -35.90 11.50 -6.84
CA LYS A 79 -35.92 11.49 -5.37
C LYS A 79 -34.55 11.77 -4.76
N ALA A 80 -33.47 11.32 -5.39
CA ALA A 80 -32.12 11.48 -4.86
C ALA A 80 -31.75 12.97 -4.87
N THR A 81 -32.02 13.72 -5.94
CA THR A 81 -31.81 15.17 -6.01
C THR A 81 -32.57 15.92 -4.92
N VAL A 82 -33.81 15.53 -4.62
CA VAL A 82 -34.59 16.12 -3.52
C VAL A 82 -33.98 15.78 -2.15
N GLU A 83 -33.56 14.54 -1.90
CA GLU A 83 -32.89 14.12 -0.65
C GLU A 83 -31.58 14.86 -0.43
N LYS A 84 -30.75 14.94 -1.48
CA LYS A 84 -29.51 15.70 -1.52
C LYS A 84 -29.73 17.17 -1.18
N SER A 85 -30.69 17.81 -1.82
CA SER A 85 -31.05 19.20 -1.58
C SER A 85 -31.53 19.45 -0.14
N LEU A 86 -32.35 18.54 0.41
CA LEU A 86 -32.81 18.63 1.81
C LEU A 86 -31.69 18.35 2.82
N THR A 87 -30.67 17.59 2.44
CA THR A 87 -29.46 17.40 3.24
C THR A 87 -28.64 18.68 3.27
N VAL A 88 -28.39 19.28 2.10
CA VAL A 88 -27.72 20.57 1.97
C VAL A 88 -28.46 21.67 2.74
N ALA A 89 -29.79 21.70 2.71
CA ALA A 89 -30.60 22.68 3.45
C ALA A 89 -30.28 22.72 4.95
N LYS A 90 -29.89 21.59 5.55
CA LYS A 90 -29.60 21.50 6.99
C LYS A 90 -28.23 22.06 7.36
N SER A 91 -27.29 22.12 6.41
CA SER A 91 -25.93 22.62 6.62
C SER A 91 -25.83 24.10 6.23
N ALA A 92 -25.28 24.92 7.13
CA ALA A 92 -25.09 26.34 6.85
C ALA A 92 -23.95 26.54 5.85
N GLY A 93 -22.84 25.80 6.02
CA GLY A 93 -21.71 25.82 5.09
C GLY A 93 -22.12 25.42 3.68
N ALA A 94 -22.86 24.31 3.52
CA ALA A 94 -23.28 23.82 2.22
C ALA A 94 -24.27 24.75 1.51
N ARG A 95 -25.21 25.37 2.25
CA ARG A 95 -26.10 26.40 1.69
C ARG A 95 -25.33 27.61 1.18
N ASN A 96 -24.34 28.08 1.93
CA ASN A 96 -23.52 29.21 1.53
C ASN A 96 -22.68 28.89 0.29
N ALA A 97 -22.17 27.66 0.17
CA ALA A 97 -21.40 27.24 -1.00
C ALA A 97 -22.23 27.30 -2.29
N LEU A 98 -23.53 26.95 -2.25
CA LEU A 98 -24.42 27.04 -3.41
C LEU A 98 -24.77 28.46 -3.86
N ALA A 99 -24.32 29.49 -3.13
CA ALA A 99 -24.43 30.88 -3.60
C ALA A 99 -23.54 31.12 -4.83
N ASP A 100 -22.42 30.38 -4.93
CA ASP A 100 -21.64 30.28 -6.16
C ASP A 100 -22.30 29.24 -7.09
N THR A 101 -22.78 29.71 -8.25
CA THR A 101 -23.43 28.85 -9.24
C THR A 101 -22.48 27.83 -9.88
N ALA A 102 -21.17 27.99 -9.72
CA ALA A 102 -20.18 27.00 -10.15
C ALA A 102 -20.13 25.78 -9.23
N VAL A 103 -20.63 25.88 -8.00
CA VAL A 103 -20.65 24.76 -7.05
C VAL A 103 -21.79 23.81 -7.39
N SER A 104 -21.43 22.56 -7.69
CA SER A 104 -22.40 21.49 -7.92
C SER A 104 -23.11 21.06 -6.63
N LEU A 105 -24.32 20.51 -6.78
CA LEU A 105 -25.08 19.96 -5.65
C LEU A 105 -24.31 18.82 -4.96
N ASP A 106 -23.55 18.04 -5.72
CA ASP A 106 -22.75 16.94 -5.19
C ASP A 106 -21.62 17.44 -4.28
N ARG A 107 -20.91 18.49 -4.71
CA ARG A 107 -19.92 19.16 -3.86
C ARG A 107 -20.54 19.73 -2.59
N ALA A 108 -21.72 20.37 -2.70
CA ALA A 108 -22.41 20.92 -1.54
C ALA A 108 -22.80 19.85 -0.51
N ILE A 109 -23.17 18.64 -0.94
CA ILE A 109 -23.43 17.52 0.00
C ILE A 109 -22.15 17.14 0.74
N LEU A 110 -21.01 17.06 0.05
CA LEU A 110 -19.75 16.73 0.70
C LEU A 110 -19.34 17.83 1.69
N ILE A 111 -19.58 19.10 1.35
CA ILE A 111 -19.40 20.21 2.31
C ILE A 111 -20.30 20.03 3.54
N ALA A 112 -21.53 19.56 3.37
CA ALA A 112 -22.43 19.27 4.50
C ALA A 112 -21.95 18.08 5.34
N GLU A 113 -21.38 17.05 4.70
CA GLU A 113 -20.87 15.85 5.37
C GLU A 113 -19.64 16.15 6.23
N PHE A 114 -18.71 16.97 5.71
CA PHE A 114 -17.45 17.32 6.37
C PHE A 114 -17.50 18.68 7.08
N GLU A 115 -18.70 19.17 7.41
CA GLU A 115 -18.86 20.46 8.10
C GLU A 115 -18.14 20.43 9.47
N GLY A 116 -17.24 21.40 9.69
CA GLY A 116 -16.40 21.47 10.89
C GLY A 116 -15.01 20.85 10.76
N ASN A 117 -14.67 20.24 9.61
CA ASN A 117 -13.32 19.79 9.29
C ASN A 117 -12.72 20.68 8.18
N ASP A 118 -12.02 21.74 8.57
CA ASP A 118 -11.50 22.75 7.65
C ASP A 118 -10.52 22.18 6.61
N ASP A 119 -9.69 21.20 6.99
CA ASP A 119 -8.74 20.54 6.08
C ASP A 119 -9.47 19.69 5.03
N ALA A 120 -10.51 18.96 5.44
CA ALA A 120 -11.37 18.21 4.53
C ALA A 120 -12.12 19.14 3.57
N LEU A 121 -12.65 20.26 4.08
CA LEU A 121 -13.35 21.26 3.27
C LEU A 121 -12.42 21.94 2.25
N ALA A 122 -11.19 22.26 2.63
CA ALA A 122 -10.18 22.77 1.71
C ALA A 122 -9.88 21.76 0.59
N THR A 123 -9.72 20.49 0.95
CA THR A 123 -9.49 19.40 -0.01
C THR A 123 -10.66 19.25 -1.00
N ILE A 124 -11.91 19.34 -0.51
CA ILE A 124 -13.12 19.28 -1.34
C ILE A 124 -13.24 20.50 -2.26
N ALA A 125 -12.83 21.69 -1.78
CA ALA A 125 -12.89 22.92 -2.56
C ALA A 125 -11.91 22.91 -3.74
N GLU A 126 -10.73 22.32 -3.58
CA GLU A 126 -9.68 22.24 -4.62
C GLU A 126 -9.91 21.13 -5.66
N ALA A 127 -10.66 20.08 -5.31
CA ALA A 127 -10.94 18.96 -6.20
C ALA A 127 -11.75 19.39 -7.45
N CYS A 128 -11.58 18.69 -8.57
CA CYS A 128 -12.55 18.78 -9.67
C CYS A 128 -13.77 17.89 -9.39
N ASP A 129 -14.89 18.14 -10.08
CA ASP A 129 -16.15 17.44 -9.80
C ASP A 129 -16.06 15.93 -10.05
N GLU A 130 -15.26 15.51 -11.04
CA GLU A 130 -15.02 14.10 -11.36
C GLU A 130 -14.24 13.33 -10.28
N GLU A 131 -13.51 14.05 -9.42
CA GLU A 131 -12.68 13.47 -8.35
C GLU A 131 -13.40 13.40 -7.00
N LEU A 132 -14.55 14.07 -6.86
CA LEU A 132 -15.25 14.26 -5.58
C LEU A 132 -15.55 12.94 -4.86
N ASP A 133 -15.96 11.89 -5.58
CA ASP A 133 -16.22 10.58 -4.99
C ASP A 133 -14.96 9.93 -4.41
N HIS A 134 -13.82 10.08 -5.08
CA HIS A 134 -12.53 9.57 -4.61
C HIS A 134 -12.01 10.38 -3.42
N VAL A 135 -12.15 11.71 -3.47
CA VAL A 135 -11.78 12.61 -2.38
C VAL A 135 -12.61 12.31 -1.14
N ALA A 136 -13.93 12.21 -1.28
CA ALA A 136 -14.82 11.85 -0.18
C ALA A 136 -14.51 10.45 0.37
N GLY A 137 -14.27 9.47 -0.51
CA GLY A 137 -13.86 8.12 -0.12
C GLY A 137 -12.59 8.11 0.74
N ARG A 138 -11.55 8.84 0.32
CA ARG A 138 -10.31 9.00 1.08
C ARG A 138 -10.55 9.67 2.43
N LEU A 139 -11.27 10.80 2.47
CA LEU A 139 -11.54 11.53 3.71
C LEU A 139 -12.34 10.69 4.72
N ARG A 140 -13.34 9.91 4.26
CA ARG A 140 -14.07 8.96 5.12
C ARG A 140 -13.16 7.86 5.67
N HIS A 141 -12.30 7.31 4.81
CA HIS A 141 -11.36 6.27 5.19
C HIS A 141 -10.35 6.78 6.24
N ASP A 142 -9.74 7.92 6.00
CA ASP A 142 -8.78 8.56 6.91
C ASP A 142 -9.46 8.93 8.24
N GLY A 143 -10.68 9.47 8.19
CA GLY A 143 -11.48 9.75 9.38
C GLY A 143 -11.80 8.48 10.19
N ALA A 144 -12.14 7.38 9.52
CA ALA A 144 -12.40 6.10 10.19
C ALA A 144 -11.13 5.52 10.83
N LEU A 145 -9.96 5.64 10.18
CA LEU A 145 -8.68 5.24 10.76
C LEU A 145 -8.32 6.11 11.98
N ALA A 146 -8.53 7.42 11.90
CA ALA A 146 -8.31 8.35 13.00
C ALA A 146 -9.20 8.02 14.20
N GLN A 147 -10.50 7.81 13.98
CA GLN A 147 -11.43 7.39 15.02
C GLN A 147 -11.00 6.07 15.67
N ARG A 148 -10.60 5.08 14.87
CA ARG A 148 -10.09 3.81 15.39
C ARG A 148 -8.83 4.00 16.24
N ALA A 149 -7.90 4.86 15.80
CA ALA A 149 -6.72 5.18 16.59
C ALA A 149 -7.09 5.85 17.92
N GLU A 150 -8.06 6.76 17.93
CA GLU A 150 -8.59 7.37 19.15
C GLU A 150 -9.22 6.33 20.09
N GLU A 151 -9.99 5.38 19.57
CA GLU A 151 -10.60 4.29 20.35
C GLU A 151 -9.52 3.40 21.01
N ILE A 152 -8.46 3.04 20.26
CA ILE A 152 -7.32 2.26 20.78
C ILE A 152 -6.55 3.06 21.84
N ILE A 153 -6.27 4.33 21.58
CA ILE A 153 -5.60 5.22 22.54
C ILE A 153 -6.44 5.36 23.81
N ALA A 154 -7.77 5.53 23.69
CA ALA A 154 -8.68 5.62 24.82
C ALA A 154 -8.70 4.31 25.64
N ALA A 155 -8.59 3.15 25.00
CA ALA A 155 -8.47 1.86 25.68
C ALA A 155 -7.20 1.81 26.55
N TYR A 156 -6.04 2.15 25.98
CA TYR A 156 -4.78 2.22 26.75
C TYR A 156 -4.80 3.28 27.86
N ALA A 157 -5.41 4.43 27.60
CA ALA A 157 -5.59 5.47 28.62
C ALA A 157 -6.45 4.96 29.79
N GLY A 158 -7.47 4.14 29.53
CA GLY A 158 -8.27 3.46 30.55
C GLY A 158 -7.47 2.49 31.42
N GLU A 159 -6.39 1.93 30.90
CA GLU A 159 -5.41 1.10 31.62
C GLU A 159 -4.32 1.92 32.33
N GLY A 160 -4.34 3.24 32.18
CA GLY A 160 -3.33 4.16 32.72
C GLY A 160 -2.03 4.23 31.89
N ILE A 161 -2.05 3.71 30.66
CA ILE A 161 -0.91 3.74 29.74
C ILE A 161 -1.04 4.95 28.81
N THR A 162 0.04 5.73 28.68
CA THR A 162 0.07 6.84 27.72
C THR A 162 0.32 6.28 26.32
N ALA A 163 -0.60 6.56 25.39
CA ALA A 163 -0.52 6.16 24.00
C ALA A 163 -0.70 7.37 23.05
N THR A 164 -0.04 7.35 21.90
CA THR A 164 -0.13 8.41 20.89
C THR A 164 0.08 7.86 19.48
N THR A 165 -0.48 8.50 18.46
CA THR A 165 -0.18 8.20 17.05
C THR A 165 1.09 8.91 16.56
N GLU A 166 1.44 10.02 17.20
CA GLU A 166 2.59 10.83 16.83
C GLU A 166 3.90 10.21 17.32
N TRP A 167 5.00 10.56 16.66
CA TRP A 167 6.33 10.19 17.12
C TRP A 167 6.84 11.25 18.11
N PRO A 168 6.96 10.95 19.42
CA PRO A 168 7.43 11.94 20.38
C PRO A 168 8.88 12.33 20.11
N GLU A 169 9.19 13.62 20.20
CA GLU A 169 10.56 14.11 20.02
C GLU A 169 11.51 13.47 21.05
N GLY A 170 12.70 13.06 20.59
CA GLY A 170 13.73 12.49 21.46
C GLY A 170 13.51 11.03 21.89
N CYS A 171 12.42 10.38 21.52
CA CYS A 171 12.16 9.00 21.93
C CYS A 171 13.13 7.97 21.28
N ARG A 172 13.24 6.79 21.91
CA ARG A 172 14.02 5.64 21.41
C ARG A 172 13.20 4.35 21.49
N ARG A 173 13.43 3.45 20.52
CA ARG A 173 12.90 2.08 20.53
C ARG A 173 13.59 1.27 21.61
N LEU A 174 12.84 0.43 22.33
CA LEU A 174 13.41 -0.40 23.40
C LEU A 174 14.52 -1.35 22.91
N GLN A 175 14.43 -1.83 21.66
CA GLN A 175 15.47 -2.70 21.07
C GLN A 175 16.86 -2.05 20.96
N SER A 176 16.92 -0.71 21.00
CA SER A 176 18.16 0.07 20.96
C SER A 176 18.70 0.42 22.34
N LEU A 177 17.94 0.13 23.40
CA LEU A 177 18.26 0.46 24.79
C LEU A 177 18.58 -0.82 25.58
N THR A 178 19.40 -0.67 26.62
CA THR A 178 19.74 -1.72 27.57
C THR A 178 19.96 -1.12 28.96
N ASP A 179 19.62 -1.86 30.01
CA ASP A 179 19.98 -1.51 31.39
C ASP A 179 21.29 -2.17 31.83
N ALA A 180 21.93 -2.93 30.94
CA ALA A 180 23.26 -3.48 31.17
C ALA A 180 24.31 -2.36 31.13
N ALA A 181 25.26 -2.44 32.07
CA ALA A 181 26.43 -1.57 32.10
C ALA A 181 27.18 -1.59 30.76
N ASP A 182 27.88 -0.50 30.45
CA ASP A 182 28.56 -0.32 29.17
C ASP A 182 29.66 -1.35 28.90
N ASP A 183 30.23 -1.94 29.94
CA ASP A 183 31.29 -2.96 29.90
C ASP A 183 30.77 -4.40 30.01
N ALA A 184 29.45 -4.61 30.02
CA ALA A 184 28.86 -5.95 30.09
C ALA A 184 29.09 -6.75 28.80
N ASN A 185 29.49 -8.01 28.93
CA ASN A 185 29.64 -8.94 27.81
C ASN A 185 28.31 -9.26 27.12
N GLU A 186 27.21 -9.22 27.86
CA GLU A 186 25.85 -9.42 27.36
C GLU A 186 25.03 -8.16 27.60
N ARG A 187 24.48 -7.61 26.51
CA ARG A 187 23.65 -6.40 26.53
C ARG A 187 22.31 -6.70 25.88
N PRO A 188 21.39 -7.40 26.59
CA PRO A 188 20.05 -7.66 26.07
C PRO A 188 19.29 -6.34 25.89
N ALA A 189 18.38 -6.32 24.92
CA ALA A 189 17.46 -5.18 24.80
C ALA A 189 16.49 -5.16 25.97
N ILE A 190 16.06 -3.96 26.34
CA ILE A 190 14.92 -3.79 27.23
C ILE A 190 13.68 -4.37 26.54
N THR A 191 12.95 -5.21 27.26
CA THR A 191 11.68 -5.77 26.80
C THR A 191 10.51 -4.86 27.16
N ALA A 192 9.38 -5.03 26.46
CA ALA A 192 8.15 -4.29 26.77
C ALA A 192 7.71 -4.46 28.23
N ALA A 193 7.82 -5.69 28.76
CA ALA A 193 7.44 -6.03 30.12
C ALA A 193 8.30 -5.28 31.17
N GLU A 194 9.61 -5.25 30.96
CA GLU A 194 10.55 -4.54 31.85
C GLU A 194 10.35 -3.03 31.83
N HIS A 195 9.94 -2.46 30.69
CA HIS A 195 9.78 -1.02 30.51
C HIS A 195 8.47 -0.45 31.06
N THR A 196 7.51 -1.28 31.50
CA THR A 196 6.19 -0.82 31.97
C THR A 196 6.25 0.17 33.14
N GLY A 197 7.27 0.07 34.01
CA GLY A 197 7.49 0.98 35.14
C GLY A 197 8.31 2.22 34.82
N CYS A 198 8.82 2.38 33.59
CA CYS A 198 9.65 3.53 33.23
C CYS A 198 8.82 4.81 33.13
N ALA A 199 9.32 5.91 33.71
CA ALA A 199 8.67 7.21 33.61
C ALA A 199 8.61 7.76 32.17
N GLY A 200 9.39 7.18 31.24
CA GLY A 200 9.33 7.47 29.81
C GLY A 200 8.49 6.50 29.00
N HIS A 201 7.73 5.59 29.63
CA HIS A 201 6.92 4.60 28.93
C HIS A 201 5.78 5.24 28.14
N VAL A 202 5.80 5.03 26.82
CA VAL A 202 4.73 5.43 25.91
C VAL A 202 4.52 4.35 24.85
N LEU A 203 3.27 4.14 24.44
CA LEU A 203 2.94 3.33 23.27
C LEU A 203 2.72 4.24 22.06
N ARG A 204 3.36 3.91 20.93
CA ARG A 204 2.99 4.50 19.65
C ARG A 204 2.00 3.57 18.97
N VAL A 205 0.79 4.08 18.75
CA VAL A 205 -0.27 3.36 18.06
C VAL A 205 -0.20 3.69 16.57
N GLN A 206 -0.07 2.66 15.74
CA GLN A 206 -0.16 2.78 14.30
C GLN A 206 -1.29 1.90 13.80
N VAL A 207 -2.25 2.49 13.10
CA VAL A 207 -3.41 1.80 12.53
C VAL A 207 -3.30 1.86 11.01
N TRP A 208 -3.41 0.72 10.34
CA TRP A 208 -3.37 0.64 8.86
C TRP A 208 -4.59 -0.08 8.27
N GLY A 209 -5.55 -0.48 9.11
CA GLY A 209 -6.78 -1.10 8.66
C GLY A 209 -7.84 -1.20 9.75
N PHE A 210 -8.84 -2.04 9.51
CA PHE A 210 -10.04 -2.20 10.34
C PHE A 210 -10.18 -3.59 10.98
N GLY A 211 -9.30 -4.53 10.64
CA GLY A 211 -9.18 -5.83 11.32
C GLY A 211 -8.53 -5.70 12.69
N ASP A 212 -8.88 -6.58 13.62
CA ASP A 212 -8.38 -6.55 15.01
C ASP A 212 -6.84 -6.59 15.09
N ASP A 213 -6.18 -7.21 14.13
CA ASP A 213 -4.72 -7.31 13.99
C ASP A 213 -4.11 -6.23 13.06
N GLU A 214 -4.92 -5.32 12.53
CA GLU A 214 -4.47 -4.25 11.62
C GLU A 214 -4.06 -2.96 12.37
N HIS A 215 -3.42 -3.15 13.53
CA HIS A 215 -2.78 -2.10 14.30
C HIS A 215 -1.59 -2.64 15.11
N ASP A 216 -0.61 -1.78 15.35
CA ASP A 216 0.51 -2.04 16.26
C ASP A 216 0.51 -0.99 17.38
N ALA A 217 0.85 -1.45 18.59
CA ALA A 217 1.13 -0.60 19.75
C ALA A 217 2.56 -0.87 20.22
N ASP A 218 3.50 -0.20 19.56
CA ASP A 218 4.92 -0.36 19.83
C ASP A 218 5.32 0.43 21.09
N PRO A 219 6.06 -0.15 22.04
CA PRO A 219 6.58 0.57 23.19
C PRO A 219 7.85 1.36 22.87
N TYR A 220 7.92 2.59 23.40
CA TYR A 220 9.07 3.48 23.30
C TYR A 220 9.40 4.08 24.65
N CYS A 221 10.63 4.58 24.75
CA CYS A 221 11.07 5.40 25.86
C CYS A 221 11.25 6.85 25.40
N THR A 222 10.49 7.78 25.99
CA THR A 222 10.69 9.23 25.82
C THR A 222 11.83 9.78 26.69
N ARG A 223 12.37 8.94 27.58
CA ARG A 223 13.48 9.25 28.48
C ARG A 223 14.65 8.27 28.30
N PRO A 224 15.27 8.22 27.11
CA PRO A 224 16.39 7.32 26.87
C PRO A 224 17.60 7.61 27.76
N ASP A 225 17.67 8.79 28.40
CA ASP A 225 18.66 9.15 29.43
C ASP A 225 18.64 8.23 30.66
N LEU A 226 17.55 7.48 30.85
CA LEU A 226 17.42 6.50 31.93
C LEU A 226 18.04 5.13 31.60
N HIS A 227 18.55 4.96 30.37
CA HIS A 227 19.04 3.68 29.84
C HIS A 227 20.38 3.87 29.10
N HIS A 228 21.04 2.75 28.77
CA HIS A 228 22.25 2.74 27.95
C HIS A 228 21.96 2.35 26.49
N GLU A 229 22.82 2.75 25.55
CA GLU A 229 22.74 2.28 24.15
C GLU A 229 23.24 0.83 24.03
N ARG A 230 22.43 -0.03 23.39
CA ARG A 230 22.70 -1.48 23.30
C ARG A 230 23.88 -1.84 22.40
N TYR A 231 24.02 -1.17 21.25
CA TYR A 231 25.00 -1.54 20.22
C TYR A 231 26.21 -0.61 20.21
N ALA A 232 27.12 -0.78 21.18
CA ALA A 232 28.50 -0.36 21.02
C ALA A 232 29.24 -1.45 20.21
N TYR A 233 29.80 -1.10 19.05
CA TYR A 233 30.46 -2.03 18.12
C TYR A 233 31.58 -2.83 18.83
N SER A 234 31.44 -4.15 18.99
CA SER A 234 32.46 -5.03 19.56
C SER A 234 32.48 -6.38 18.86
N SER A 235 33.55 -6.66 18.11
CA SER A 235 33.80 -7.92 17.41
C SER A 235 35.17 -8.46 17.80
N ASN A 236 35.28 -9.31 18.83
CA ASN A 236 36.52 -10.05 19.11
C ASN A 236 36.22 -11.32 19.93
N VAL A 237 35.96 -12.44 19.25
CA VAL A 237 36.07 -13.77 19.85
C VAL A 237 37.28 -14.47 19.23
N ALA A 238 38.19 -14.96 20.07
CA ALA A 238 39.42 -15.62 19.64
C ALA A 238 39.15 -17.03 19.06
N LYS A 239 39.77 -17.37 17.92
CA LYS A 239 39.66 -18.69 17.26
C LYS A 239 40.76 -19.65 17.73
N VAL A 240 40.41 -20.92 18.00
CA VAL A 240 41.35 -22.01 18.38
C VAL A 240 42.21 -22.44 17.17
N LYS A 241 43.51 -22.72 17.39
CA LYS A 241 44.46 -23.11 16.32
C LYS A 241 44.51 -24.63 16.14
N ILE A 242 44.51 -25.10 14.89
CA ILE A 242 44.60 -26.54 14.53
C ILE A 242 45.89 -27.21 15.04
N ALA A 243 46.95 -26.43 15.28
CA ALA A 243 48.21 -26.94 15.83
C ALA A 243 48.11 -27.41 17.29
N ASP A 244 47.04 -27.03 17.98
CA ASP A 244 46.83 -27.32 19.40
C ASP A 244 45.93 -28.58 19.59
N LEU A 245 45.55 -29.27 18.51
CA LEU A 245 44.69 -30.46 18.52
C LEU A 245 45.50 -31.77 18.48
N PRO A 246 44.99 -32.88 19.04
CA PRO A 246 45.62 -34.22 18.94
C PRO A 246 45.82 -34.69 17.48
N ASP A 247 46.86 -35.50 17.22
CA ASP A 247 47.29 -35.87 15.85
C ASP A 247 46.20 -36.47 14.95
N GLU A 248 45.36 -37.37 15.47
CA GLU A 248 44.24 -37.95 14.70
C GLU A 248 43.14 -36.93 14.40
N GLU A 249 42.83 -36.05 15.36
CA GLU A 249 41.86 -34.96 15.15
C GLU A 249 42.42 -33.93 14.16
N ALA A 250 43.69 -33.57 14.28
CA ALA A 250 44.37 -32.68 13.34
C ALA A 250 44.41 -33.27 11.91
N LYS A 251 44.61 -34.59 11.77
CA LYS A 251 44.58 -35.30 10.48
C LYS A 251 43.17 -35.31 9.88
N ALA A 252 42.14 -35.60 10.67
CA ALA A 252 40.75 -35.53 10.24
C ALA A 252 40.36 -34.11 9.81
N ARG A 253 40.66 -33.09 10.63
CA ARG A 253 40.42 -31.67 10.31
C ARG A 253 41.14 -31.22 9.05
N ARG A 254 42.35 -31.71 8.78
CA ARG A 254 43.09 -31.43 7.54
C ARG A 254 42.46 -32.11 6.33
N ALA A 255 41.93 -33.33 6.47
CA ALA A 255 41.21 -34.02 5.40
C ALA A 255 39.88 -33.32 5.08
N GLU A 256 39.07 -32.99 6.09
CA GLU A 256 37.85 -32.18 5.97
C GLU A 256 38.12 -30.83 5.29
N ARG A 257 39.16 -30.12 5.74
CA ARG A 257 39.56 -28.84 5.14
C ARG A 257 39.96 -28.99 3.67
N ARG A 258 40.61 -30.10 3.29
CA ARG A 258 41.00 -30.37 1.90
C ARG A 258 39.78 -30.58 1.02
N THR A 259 38.83 -31.41 1.46
CA THR A 259 37.55 -31.63 0.76
C THR A 259 36.76 -30.32 0.66
N LEU A 260 36.68 -29.54 1.74
CA LEU A 260 35.98 -28.26 1.76
C LEU A 260 36.60 -27.26 0.77
N ILE A 261 37.92 -27.15 0.71
CA ILE A 261 38.60 -26.27 -0.26
C ILE A 261 38.36 -26.77 -1.69
N ALA A 262 38.47 -28.08 -1.94
CA ALA A 262 38.26 -28.65 -3.27
C ALA A 262 36.82 -28.41 -3.77
N ASN A 263 35.81 -28.69 -2.93
CA ASN A 263 34.41 -28.47 -3.28
C ASN A 263 34.07 -26.98 -3.44
N ASN A 264 34.60 -26.11 -2.58
CA ASN A 264 34.43 -24.65 -2.76
C ASN A 264 34.98 -24.19 -4.12
N LYS A 265 36.19 -24.65 -4.48
CA LYS A 265 36.80 -24.32 -5.77
C LYS A 265 36.00 -24.89 -6.94
N ALA A 266 35.48 -26.11 -6.81
CA ALA A 266 34.61 -26.71 -7.82
C ALA A 266 33.31 -25.92 -7.99
N TRP A 267 32.71 -25.44 -6.90
CA TRP A 267 31.50 -24.63 -6.93
C TRP A 267 31.75 -23.29 -7.64
N ASP A 268 32.82 -22.59 -7.24
CA ASP A 268 33.23 -21.33 -7.87
C ASP A 268 33.49 -21.48 -9.39
N ALA A 269 33.95 -22.66 -9.82
CA ALA A 269 34.18 -22.96 -11.23
C ALA A 269 32.88 -23.35 -11.98
N ALA A 270 31.93 -23.98 -11.30
CA ALA A 270 30.67 -24.43 -11.90
C ALA A 270 29.68 -23.27 -12.14
N GLU A 271 29.64 -22.29 -11.23
CA GLU A 271 28.73 -21.14 -11.32
C GLU A 271 28.78 -20.40 -12.68
N PRO A 272 29.93 -19.92 -13.19
CA PRO A 272 29.97 -19.26 -14.49
C PRO A 272 29.58 -20.18 -15.67
N VAL A 273 29.83 -21.49 -15.55
CA VAL A 273 29.42 -22.48 -16.57
C VAL A 273 27.89 -22.61 -16.60
N ARG A 274 27.26 -22.71 -15.42
CA ARG A 274 25.81 -22.77 -15.28
C ARG A 274 25.14 -21.51 -15.80
N ARG A 275 25.65 -20.32 -15.44
CA ARG A 275 25.09 -19.04 -15.92
C ARG A 275 25.18 -18.88 -17.43
N ALA A 276 26.33 -19.25 -18.03
CA ALA A 276 26.49 -19.22 -19.49
C ALA A 276 25.51 -20.19 -20.20
N TRP A 277 25.28 -21.36 -19.60
CA TRP A 277 24.29 -22.31 -20.12
C TRP A 277 22.86 -21.74 -20.01
N ILE A 278 22.50 -21.08 -18.92
CA ILE A 278 21.19 -20.42 -18.74
C ILE A 278 20.98 -19.32 -19.79
N ALA A 279 21.99 -18.48 -20.04
CA ALA A 279 21.92 -17.46 -21.10
C ALA A 279 21.71 -18.11 -22.49
N THR A 280 22.32 -19.27 -22.73
CA THR A 280 22.13 -20.06 -23.96
C THR A 280 20.74 -20.67 -24.04
N LEU A 281 20.17 -21.13 -22.92
CA LEU A 281 18.80 -21.62 -22.85
C LEU A 281 17.79 -20.52 -23.25
N LEU A 282 18.00 -19.29 -22.76
CA LEU A 282 17.11 -18.14 -22.99
C LEU A 282 17.31 -17.43 -24.33
N SER A 283 18.41 -17.72 -25.04
CA SER A 283 18.60 -17.27 -26.42
C SER A 283 17.79 -18.12 -27.43
N ARG A 284 17.29 -19.29 -27.02
CA ARG A 284 16.44 -20.15 -27.86
C ARG A 284 15.11 -19.48 -28.19
N LYS A 285 14.60 -19.76 -29.39
CA LYS A 285 13.30 -19.24 -29.87
C LYS A 285 12.14 -19.62 -28.95
N ASN A 286 12.12 -20.87 -28.50
CA ASN A 286 11.06 -21.41 -27.65
C ASN A 286 11.60 -21.64 -26.23
N LEU A 287 10.78 -21.29 -25.23
CA LEU A 287 11.05 -21.62 -23.84
C LEU A 287 11.03 -23.14 -23.61
N PRO A 288 11.80 -23.65 -22.62
CA PRO A 288 11.77 -25.07 -22.31
C PRO A 288 10.38 -25.52 -21.84
N LYS A 289 10.06 -26.79 -22.07
CA LYS A 289 8.82 -27.37 -21.55
C LYS A 289 8.78 -27.26 -20.03
N GLY A 290 7.65 -26.82 -19.49
CA GLY A 290 7.49 -26.62 -18.04
C GLY A 290 8.05 -25.31 -17.50
N ALA A 291 8.56 -24.40 -18.34
CA ALA A 291 9.00 -23.06 -17.90
C ALA A 291 7.95 -22.34 -17.04
N ALA A 292 6.71 -22.28 -17.51
CA ALA A 292 5.61 -21.64 -16.78
C ALA A 292 5.31 -22.30 -15.41
N LEU A 293 5.51 -23.61 -15.28
CA LEU A 293 5.35 -24.31 -14.00
C LEU A 293 6.46 -23.92 -13.03
N PHE A 294 7.72 -23.90 -13.50
CA PHE A 294 8.86 -23.45 -12.71
C PHE A 294 8.70 -21.99 -12.27
N GLU A 295 8.27 -21.11 -13.17
CA GLU A 295 7.97 -19.70 -12.89
C GLU A 295 6.89 -19.57 -11.81
N ALA A 296 5.75 -20.26 -11.96
CA ALA A 296 4.66 -20.22 -11.00
C ALA A 296 5.09 -20.67 -9.60
N VAL A 297 5.82 -21.79 -9.49
CA VAL A 297 6.36 -22.26 -8.21
C VAL A 297 7.38 -21.28 -7.64
N THR A 298 8.26 -20.71 -8.48
CA THR A 298 9.26 -19.71 -8.06
C THR A 298 8.58 -18.47 -7.46
N PHE A 299 7.60 -17.89 -8.15
CA PHE A 299 6.94 -16.67 -7.70
C PHE A 299 5.96 -16.86 -6.55
N THR A 300 5.55 -18.09 -6.22
CA THR A 300 4.58 -18.35 -5.14
C THR A 300 5.21 -18.95 -3.90
N THR A 301 6.12 -19.91 -4.07
CA THR A 301 6.78 -20.60 -2.94
C THR A 301 8.05 -19.88 -2.50
N TYR A 302 8.78 -19.28 -3.45
CA TYR A 302 10.12 -18.71 -3.23
C TYR A 302 10.11 -17.18 -3.35
N THR A 303 9.06 -16.54 -2.83
CA THR A 303 8.80 -15.09 -2.92
C THR A 303 9.93 -14.24 -2.33
N TYR A 304 10.54 -14.68 -1.23
CA TYR A 304 11.66 -13.98 -0.61
C TYR A 304 12.89 -13.91 -1.54
N GLU A 305 13.23 -15.00 -2.21
CA GLU A 305 14.36 -15.06 -3.14
C GLU A 305 14.12 -14.11 -4.33
N VAL A 306 12.90 -14.10 -4.85
CA VAL A 306 12.49 -13.18 -5.94
C VAL A 306 12.57 -11.73 -5.48
N GLY A 307 12.07 -11.42 -4.29
CA GLY A 307 12.10 -10.07 -3.74
C GLY A 307 13.51 -9.55 -3.46
N ASN A 308 14.40 -10.43 -3.00
CA ASN A 308 15.76 -10.09 -2.59
C ASN A 308 16.79 -10.12 -3.74
N ASP A 309 16.45 -10.73 -4.89
CA ASP A 309 17.39 -10.88 -6.01
C ASP A 309 17.79 -9.56 -6.69
N HIS A 310 16.87 -8.60 -6.74
CA HIS A 310 17.05 -7.34 -7.47
C HIS A 310 17.51 -7.50 -8.95
N HIS A 311 17.16 -8.62 -9.59
CA HIS A 311 17.51 -8.94 -10.99
C HIS A 311 19.01 -9.10 -11.25
N THR A 312 19.74 -9.68 -10.30
CA THR A 312 21.21 -9.76 -10.31
C THR A 312 21.76 -10.37 -11.60
N HIS A 313 21.15 -11.45 -12.11
CA HIS A 313 21.59 -12.15 -13.32
C HIS A 313 20.65 -11.96 -14.52
N THR A 314 19.49 -11.32 -14.37
CA THR A 314 18.48 -11.25 -15.45
C THR A 314 19.03 -10.60 -16.73
N ARG A 315 19.92 -9.60 -16.61
CA ARG A 315 20.55 -8.95 -17.76
C ARG A 315 21.53 -9.88 -18.49
N GLU A 316 22.37 -10.56 -17.73
CA GLU A 316 23.32 -11.56 -18.22
C GLU A 316 22.56 -12.65 -19.00
N PHE A 317 21.48 -13.15 -18.40
CA PHE A 317 20.64 -14.19 -18.98
C PHE A 317 19.89 -13.78 -20.25
N LEU A 318 19.60 -12.49 -20.41
CA LEU A 318 18.96 -11.94 -21.61
C LEU A 318 19.97 -11.41 -22.64
N ASN A 319 21.28 -11.53 -22.39
CA ASN A 319 22.36 -10.98 -23.21
C ASN A 319 22.21 -9.47 -23.46
N LEU A 320 21.93 -8.70 -22.41
CA LEU A 320 21.76 -7.24 -22.49
C LEU A 320 23.06 -6.52 -22.10
N ASP A 321 23.56 -5.67 -22.99
CA ASP A 321 24.77 -4.85 -22.75
C ASP A 321 24.55 -3.78 -21.66
N GLY A 322 25.58 -3.57 -20.82
CA GLY A 322 25.72 -2.40 -19.94
C GLY A 322 25.82 -2.70 -18.43
N THR A 323 26.45 -1.79 -17.69
CA THR A 323 26.57 -1.76 -16.22
C THR A 323 25.54 -0.79 -15.63
N GLY A 324 24.69 -1.25 -14.71
CA GLY A 324 23.78 -0.36 -13.95
C GLY A 324 22.45 -0.98 -13.49
N TYR A 325 21.88 -0.41 -12.41
CA TYR A 325 20.57 -0.73 -11.84
C TYR A 325 19.43 -0.10 -12.66
N THR A 326 19.06 -0.69 -13.80
CA THR A 326 17.91 -0.17 -14.56
C THR A 326 16.98 -1.31 -14.94
N ARG A 327 16.03 -1.61 -14.04
CA ARG A 327 14.85 -2.46 -14.29
C ARG A 327 14.18 -2.12 -15.62
N ASP A 328 14.24 -0.84 -16.02
CA ASP A 328 13.75 -0.29 -17.27
C ASP A 328 14.29 -1.01 -18.53
N VAL A 329 15.55 -1.45 -18.52
CA VAL A 329 16.14 -2.13 -19.69
C VAL A 329 15.62 -3.56 -19.82
N ILE A 330 15.40 -4.24 -18.70
CA ILE A 330 14.78 -5.57 -18.68
C ILE A 330 13.32 -5.46 -19.14
N ALA A 331 12.58 -4.49 -18.60
CA ALA A 331 11.19 -4.26 -18.98
C ALA A 331 11.05 -3.93 -20.48
N LYS A 332 11.97 -3.13 -21.03
CA LYS A 332 11.98 -2.78 -22.47
C LYS A 332 12.05 -3.98 -23.40
N VAL A 333 12.71 -5.07 -23.01
CA VAL A 333 12.71 -6.31 -23.81
C VAL A 333 11.29 -6.81 -24.07
N ALA A 334 10.42 -6.75 -23.05
CA ALA A 334 9.03 -7.17 -23.16
C ALA A 334 8.14 -6.08 -23.77
N THR A 335 8.33 -4.80 -23.44
CA THR A 335 7.45 -3.73 -23.97
C THR A 335 7.72 -3.45 -25.45
N ASP A 336 8.98 -3.52 -25.89
CA ASP A 336 9.35 -3.28 -27.30
C ASP A 336 9.15 -4.53 -28.14
N THR A 337 9.26 -5.72 -27.54
CA THR A 337 9.01 -7.02 -28.20
C THR A 337 8.14 -7.93 -27.33
N PRO A 338 6.80 -7.78 -27.36
CA PRO A 338 5.88 -8.54 -26.49
C PRO A 338 6.01 -10.06 -26.57
N THR A 339 6.46 -10.60 -27.70
CA THR A 339 6.71 -12.04 -27.87
C THR A 339 7.87 -12.57 -27.02
N ARG A 340 8.73 -11.70 -26.48
CA ARG A 340 9.83 -12.02 -25.55
C ARG A 340 9.44 -11.89 -24.08
N ALA A 341 8.20 -11.51 -23.75
CA ALA A 341 7.76 -11.35 -22.36
C ALA A 341 7.98 -12.62 -21.54
N GLY A 342 7.68 -13.81 -22.10
CA GLY A 342 7.95 -15.08 -21.42
C GLY A 342 9.45 -15.32 -21.12
N HIS A 343 10.36 -14.90 -22.01
CA HIS A 343 11.79 -14.99 -21.76
C HIS A 343 12.23 -14.07 -20.62
N VAL A 344 11.64 -12.89 -20.50
CA VAL A 344 11.91 -11.95 -19.39
C VAL A 344 11.44 -12.53 -18.06
N VAL A 345 10.24 -13.14 -18.03
CA VAL A 345 9.69 -13.79 -16.84
C VAL A 345 10.57 -14.96 -16.41
N LEU A 346 10.91 -15.88 -17.33
CA LEU A 346 11.78 -17.01 -17.02
C LEU A 346 13.17 -16.57 -16.55
N ALA A 347 13.76 -15.56 -17.21
CA ALA A 347 15.06 -15.01 -16.82
C ALA A 347 15.04 -14.39 -15.42
N THR A 348 13.92 -13.78 -15.03
CA THR A 348 13.74 -13.22 -13.68
C THR A 348 13.63 -14.33 -12.64
N ALA A 349 12.83 -15.37 -12.91
CA ALA A 349 12.73 -16.53 -12.03
C ALA A 349 14.10 -17.23 -11.88
N LEU A 350 14.81 -17.46 -12.98
CA LEU A 350 16.13 -18.08 -12.96
C LEU A 350 17.19 -17.23 -12.25
N SER A 351 17.14 -15.91 -12.40
CA SER A 351 18.03 -14.99 -11.68
C SER A 351 17.87 -15.12 -10.18
N ALA A 352 16.63 -15.10 -9.70
CA ALA A 352 16.33 -15.23 -8.28
C ALA A 352 16.83 -16.54 -7.68
N ARG A 353 16.59 -17.66 -8.39
CA ARG A 353 17.05 -18.98 -7.97
C ARG A 353 18.57 -19.09 -8.00
N GLU A 354 19.21 -18.58 -9.06
CA GLU A 354 20.67 -18.62 -9.23
C GLU A 354 21.39 -17.82 -8.13
N ASN A 355 20.94 -16.59 -7.86
CA ASN A 355 21.56 -15.69 -6.89
C ASN A 355 21.40 -16.18 -5.43
N HIS A 356 20.40 -17.02 -5.16
CA HIS A 356 20.25 -17.64 -3.85
C HIS A 356 21.24 -18.80 -3.62
N THR A 357 21.74 -19.41 -4.69
CA THR A 357 22.73 -20.48 -4.56
C THR A 357 24.10 -19.95 -4.12
N SER A 358 24.86 -20.73 -3.37
CA SER A 358 26.20 -20.36 -2.92
C SER A 358 27.03 -21.58 -2.55
N ARG A 359 28.26 -21.37 -2.06
CA ARG A 359 29.07 -22.46 -1.47
C ARG A 359 28.35 -23.18 -0.33
N GLU A 360 27.36 -22.54 0.33
CA GLU A 360 26.57 -23.20 1.37
C GLU A 360 25.59 -24.22 0.78
N SER A 361 25.18 -24.10 -0.49
CA SER A 361 24.24 -25.01 -1.14
C SER A 361 24.71 -26.47 -1.15
N TRP A 362 26.03 -26.72 -1.26
CA TRP A 362 26.58 -28.08 -1.14
C TRP A 362 27.00 -28.43 0.30
N ARG A 363 27.34 -27.44 1.14
CA ARG A 363 27.73 -27.66 2.56
C ARG A 363 26.53 -28.00 3.43
N THR A 364 25.39 -27.43 3.11
CA THR A 364 24.10 -27.63 3.80
C THR A 364 23.01 -27.69 2.74
N PRO A 365 22.87 -28.84 2.05
CA PRO A 365 21.86 -29.01 1.01
C PRO A 365 20.46 -28.71 1.53
N ASN A 366 19.73 -27.90 0.78
CA ASN A 366 18.37 -27.50 1.08
C ASN A 366 17.44 -27.85 -0.09
N ALA A 367 16.13 -27.79 0.15
CA ALA A 367 15.14 -28.17 -0.86
C ALA A 367 15.11 -27.22 -2.06
N ALA A 368 15.29 -25.93 -1.82
CA ALA A 368 15.21 -24.91 -2.85
C ALA A 368 16.31 -25.10 -3.92
N ASP A 369 17.57 -25.12 -3.49
CA ASP A 369 18.71 -25.25 -4.40
C ASP A 369 18.68 -26.58 -5.13
N ARG A 370 18.27 -27.66 -4.44
CA ARG A 370 18.11 -28.98 -5.03
C ARG A 370 17.09 -28.98 -6.16
N ASP A 371 15.90 -28.47 -5.91
CA ASP A 371 14.81 -28.47 -6.89
C ASP A 371 15.17 -27.61 -8.10
N TYR A 372 15.89 -26.51 -7.87
CA TYR A 372 16.45 -25.67 -8.93
C TYR A 372 17.45 -26.42 -9.81
N LEU A 373 18.48 -27.02 -9.22
CA LEU A 373 19.53 -27.74 -9.95
C LEU A 373 18.95 -28.94 -10.73
N ARG A 374 18.00 -29.67 -10.13
CA ARG A 374 17.28 -30.75 -10.81
C ARG A 374 16.42 -30.25 -11.97
N GLN A 375 15.82 -29.06 -11.84
CA GLN A 375 15.08 -28.46 -12.96
C GLN A 375 16.01 -28.07 -14.12
N LEU A 376 17.20 -27.54 -13.83
CA LEU A 376 18.20 -27.27 -14.88
C LEU A 376 18.64 -28.57 -15.56
N GLU A 377 18.89 -29.63 -14.79
CA GLU A 377 19.23 -30.96 -15.32
C GLU A 377 18.13 -31.50 -16.24
N ALA A 378 16.86 -31.38 -15.83
CA ALA A 378 15.70 -31.76 -16.65
C ALA A 378 15.57 -30.96 -17.96
N TRP A 379 16.12 -29.74 -18.01
CA TRP A 379 16.21 -28.93 -19.24
C TRP A 379 17.50 -29.16 -20.04
N GLY A 380 18.36 -30.07 -19.59
CA GLY A 380 19.54 -30.55 -20.29
C GLY A 380 20.85 -29.91 -19.85
N TYR A 381 20.93 -29.32 -18.66
CA TYR A 381 22.20 -28.90 -18.06
C TYR A 381 22.90 -30.10 -17.41
N THR A 382 24.20 -30.28 -17.64
CA THR A 382 24.96 -31.34 -16.96
C THR A 382 25.53 -30.80 -15.65
N LEU A 383 25.02 -31.28 -14.52
CA LEU A 383 25.50 -30.90 -13.20
C LEU A 383 26.92 -31.44 -12.94
N SER A 384 27.81 -30.58 -12.44
CA SER A 384 29.13 -30.97 -11.92
C SER A 384 29.02 -31.80 -10.64
N ASP A 385 30.08 -32.51 -10.26
CA ASP A 385 30.08 -33.36 -9.04
C ASP A 385 29.61 -32.61 -7.78
N VAL A 386 30.02 -31.35 -7.60
CA VAL A 386 29.63 -30.54 -6.42
C VAL A 386 28.18 -30.06 -6.48
N GLU A 387 27.66 -29.76 -7.68
CA GLU A 387 26.25 -29.44 -7.86
C GLU A 387 25.38 -30.68 -7.66
N ARG A 388 25.86 -31.87 -8.02
CA ARG A 388 25.15 -33.14 -7.72
C ARG A 388 25.06 -33.40 -6.22
N ILE A 389 26.06 -33.01 -5.43
CA ILE A 389 25.96 -33.03 -3.96
C ILE A 389 24.82 -32.11 -3.49
N ALA A 390 24.78 -30.86 -3.97
CA ALA A 390 23.71 -29.92 -3.63
C ALA A 390 22.32 -30.39 -4.11
N ALA A 391 22.28 -31.09 -5.25
CA ALA A 391 21.07 -31.66 -5.84
C ALA A 391 20.64 -33.01 -5.22
N ASP A 392 21.36 -33.52 -4.22
CA ASP A 392 21.13 -34.84 -3.63
C ASP A 392 21.04 -35.94 -4.71
N LEU A 393 22.04 -35.97 -5.59
CA LEU A 393 22.19 -36.92 -6.68
C LEU A 393 23.50 -37.70 -6.52
N PRO A 394 23.57 -38.96 -7.00
CA PRO A 394 24.80 -39.76 -6.95
C PRO A 394 25.90 -39.12 -7.82
N ALA A 395 27.17 -39.50 -7.59
CA ALA A 395 28.29 -39.07 -8.44
C ALA A 395 28.15 -39.60 -9.89
N ILE A 396 28.85 -38.98 -10.86
CA ILE A 396 28.83 -39.45 -12.25
C ILE A 396 29.66 -40.74 -12.32
N ASN A 397 29.05 -41.84 -12.78
CA ASN A 397 29.79 -43.07 -13.09
C ASN A 397 30.59 -42.83 -14.37
N ARG A 398 31.91 -42.68 -14.25
CA ARG A 398 32.82 -42.43 -15.38
C ARG A 398 33.35 -43.72 -16.02
N GLU A 399 32.73 -44.87 -15.71
CA GLU A 399 33.23 -46.19 -16.14
C GLU A 399 32.73 -46.63 -17.52
N ASP A 400 31.73 -45.94 -18.11
CA ASP A 400 31.15 -46.32 -19.41
C ASP A 400 31.65 -45.49 -20.62
N GLU A 401 32.53 -44.50 -20.42
CA GLU A 401 33.04 -43.62 -21.50
C GLU A 401 34.30 -44.14 -22.23
N VAL A 402 34.79 -45.35 -21.93
CA VAL A 402 36.03 -45.92 -22.54
C VAL A 402 35.74 -46.97 -23.62
N THR A 403 34.49 -47.15 -24.05
CA THR A 403 34.17 -48.01 -25.19
C THR A 403 33.26 -47.31 -26.19
N GLU A 404 33.87 -46.48 -27.04
CA GLU A 404 33.53 -46.39 -28.47
C GLU A 404 34.76 -46.01 -29.30
#